data_AF-A0A4Y8CBE9-F1
#
_entry.id   AF-A0A4Y8CBE9-F1
#
_cell.length_a   1.000
_cell.length_b   1.000
_cell.length_c   1.000
_cell.angle_alpha   90.00
_cell.angle_beta   90.00
_cell.angle_gamma   90.00
#
_symmetry.space_group_name_H-M   'P 1'
#
loop_
_entity.id
_entity.type
_entity.pdbx_description
1 polymer ?
#
loop_
_entity_poly.entity_id
_entity_poly.type
_entity_poly.pdbx_seq_one_letter_code
_entity_poly.pdbx_strand_id
1 'polypeptide(L)' 'MKFNEFLNHLSNYEPGKDIEVIAKEYGVKEVMKLASNENPFGTPPKAIECLRQNANKAHLYPDDSMIELKSTLAQK' A
#
# COMPACT_ATOMS: atom_id res chain seq x y z
N MET A 1 -10.50 27.65 -15.48
CA MET A 1 -10.11 27.28 -14.10
C MET A 1 -8.60 27.46 -13.98
N LYS A 2 -8.12 28.15 -12.95
CA LYS A 2 -6.68 28.36 -12.68
C LYS A 2 -6.38 27.76 -11.31
N PHE A 3 -5.20 27.14 -11.17
CA PHE A 3 -4.70 26.62 -9.90
C PHE A 3 -3.60 27.53 -9.36
N ASN A 4 -3.14 27.26 -8.13
CA ASN A 4 -2.03 27.99 -7.53
C ASN A 4 -0.75 27.83 -8.38
N GLU A 5 0.02 28.91 -8.51
CA GLU A 5 1.22 28.97 -9.37
C GLU A 5 2.25 27.89 -9.06
N PHE A 6 2.39 27.46 -7.79
CA PHE A 6 3.37 26.43 -7.44
C PHE A 6 3.11 25.09 -8.14
N LEU A 7 1.86 24.80 -8.56
CA LEU A 7 1.53 23.58 -9.31
C LEU A 7 2.21 23.56 -10.67
N ASN A 8 2.53 24.72 -11.26
CA ASN A 8 3.25 24.80 -12.54
C ASN A 8 4.69 24.27 -12.43
N HIS A 9 5.22 24.15 -11.21
CA HIS A 9 6.54 23.59 -10.94
C HIS A 9 6.49 22.10 -10.57
N LEU A 10 5.30 21.51 -10.49
CA LEU A 10 5.14 20.08 -10.28
C LEU A 10 5.14 19.38 -11.64
N SER A 11 5.88 18.28 -11.73
CA SER A 11 5.74 17.38 -12.87
C SER A 11 4.38 16.70 -12.82
N ASN A 12 3.81 16.41 -14.00
CA ASN A 12 2.64 15.56 -14.07
C ASN A 12 2.98 14.19 -13.48
N TYR A 13 2.15 13.72 -12.55
CA TYR A 13 2.33 12.40 -11.97
C TYR A 13 1.79 11.34 -12.93
N GLU A 14 2.69 10.51 -13.44
CA GLU A 14 2.34 9.35 -14.26
C GLU A 14 2.34 8.10 -13.35
N PRO A 15 1.18 7.54 -12.99
CA PRO A 15 1.15 6.32 -12.19
C PRO A 15 1.80 5.18 -12.96
N GLY A 16 2.63 4.39 -12.26
CA GLY A 16 3.27 3.21 -12.83
C GLY A 16 2.23 2.22 -13.37
N LYS A 17 2.58 1.54 -14.46
CA LYS A 17 1.71 0.56 -15.11
C LYS A 17 1.55 -0.68 -14.23
N ASP A 18 0.31 -1.14 -14.09
CA ASP A 18 -0.02 -2.33 -13.29
C ASP A 18 0.60 -3.60 -13.89
N ILE A 19 1.00 -4.53 -13.02
CA ILE A 19 1.67 -5.77 -13.40
C ILE A 19 0.76 -6.67 -14.24
N GLU A 20 -0.53 -6.72 -13.94
CA GLU A 20 -1.50 -7.51 -14.70
C GLU A 20 -1.67 -6.92 -16.11
N VAL A 21 -1.60 -5.60 -16.23
CA VAL A 21 -1.66 -4.90 -17.53
C VAL A 21 -0.39 -5.18 -18.34
N ILE A 22 0.79 -5.13 -17.71
CA ILE A 22 2.07 -5.51 -18.34
C ILE A 22 2.04 -6.99 -18.78
N ALA A 23 1.56 -7.88 -17.92
CA ALA A 23 1.49 -9.30 -18.24
C ALA A 23 0.63 -9.59 -19.47
N LYS A 24 -0.55 -8.95 -19.55
CA LYS A 24 -1.46 -9.06 -20.68
C LYS A 24 -0.89 -8.46 -21.96
N GLU A 25 -0.25 -7.29 -21.88
CA GLU A 25 0.31 -6.59 -23.03
C GLU A 25 1.45 -7.38 -23.68
N TYR A 26 2.36 -7.94 -22.88
CA TYR A 26 3.52 -8.67 -23.38
C TYR A 26 3.29 -10.18 -23.54
N GLY A 27 2.09 -10.67 -23.22
CA GLY A 27 1.72 -12.09 -23.38
C GLY A 27 2.56 -13.04 -22.52
N VAL A 28 3.09 -12.57 -21.40
CA VAL A 28 3.96 -13.36 -20.53
C VAL A 28 3.12 -14.20 -19.57
N LYS A 29 3.58 -15.43 -19.33
CA LYS A 29 2.91 -16.37 -18.42
C LYS A 29 3.13 -16.02 -16.95
N GLU A 30 4.27 -15.42 -16.63
CA GLU A 30 4.71 -15.13 -15.28
C GLU A 30 5.37 -13.75 -15.22
N VAL A 31 5.16 -13.01 -14.14
CA VAL A 31 5.82 -11.74 -13.88
C VAL A 31 6.55 -11.78 -12.54
N MET A 32 7.87 -11.58 -12.60
CA MET A 32 8.70 -11.44 -11.40
C MET A 32 8.82 -9.97 -11.03
N LYS A 33 8.12 -9.55 -9.96
CA LYS A 33 8.15 -8.16 -9.47
C LYS A 33 9.33 -7.93 -8.52
N LEU A 34 10.30 -7.13 -8.93
CA LEU A 34 11.51 -6.79 -8.15
C LEU A 34 11.75 -5.28 -8.01
N ALA A 35 10.70 -4.46 -8.21
CA ALA A 35 10.83 -3.01 -8.42
C ALA A 35 10.33 -2.12 -7.27
N SER A 36 9.87 -2.69 -6.14
CA SER A 36 9.15 -1.92 -5.10
C SER A 36 9.64 -2.16 -3.66
N ASN A 37 10.77 -2.86 -3.47
CA ASN A 37 11.31 -3.19 -2.14
C ASN A 37 10.33 -3.90 -1.20
N GLU A 38 9.38 -4.66 -1.76
CA GLU A 38 8.40 -5.43 -0.99
C GLU A 38 9.05 -6.67 -0.38
N ASN A 39 8.45 -7.20 0.69
CA ASN A 39 8.93 -8.43 1.31
C ASN A 39 8.61 -9.64 0.41
N PRO A 40 9.61 -10.38 -0.10
CA PRO A 40 9.37 -11.51 -1.01
C PRO A 40 8.66 -12.69 -0.34
N PHE A 41 8.64 -12.75 1.00
CA PHE A 41 7.91 -13.76 1.77
C PHE A 41 6.43 -13.40 1.99
N GLY A 42 5.99 -12.22 1.54
CA GLY A 42 4.63 -11.74 1.71
C GLY A 42 4.35 -11.20 3.13
N THR A 43 3.08 -11.21 3.50
CA THR A 43 2.60 -10.67 4.79
C THR A 43 2.93 -11.63 5.95
N PRO A 44 3.37 -11.15 7.13
CA PRO A 44 3.60 -12.01 8.29
C PRO A 44 2.35 -12.82 8.68
N PRO A 45 2.47 -14.12 9.05
CA PRO A 45 1.30 -14.96 9.35
C PRO A 45 0.36 -14.40 10.43
N LYS A 46 0.92 -13.79 11.48
CA LYS A 46 0.14 -13.13 12.54
C LYS A 46 -0.63 -11.92 12.04
N ALA A 47 -0.08 -11.19 11.07
CA ALA A 47 -0.75 -10.03 10.47
C ALA A 47 -1.88 -10.48 9.53
N ILE A 48 -1.69 -11.57 8.77
CA ILE A 48 -2.76 -12.19 7.96
C ILE A 48 -3.96 -12.55 8.84
N GLU A 49 -3.71 -13.25 9.95
CA GLU A 49 -4.78 -13.66 10.86
C GLU A 49 -5.48 -12.45 11.49
N CYS A 50 -4.73 -11.45 11.97
CA CYS A 50 -5.29 -10.22 12.52
C CYS A 50 -6.20 -9.50 11.52
N LEU A 51 -5.78 -9.38 10.25
CA LEU A 51 -6.59 -8.78 9.19
C LEU A 51 -7.87 -9.57 8.93
N ARG A 52 -7.80 -10.91 8.83
CA ARG A 52 -8.98 -11.76 8.61
C ARG A 52 -10.00 -11.62 9.74
N GLN A 53 -9.55 -11.63 10.99
CA GLN A 53 -10.41 -11.51 12.16
C GLN A 53 -11.10 -10.15 12.28
N ASN A 54 -10.45 -9.08 11.80
CA ASN A 54 -10.94 -7.71 11.93
C ASN A 54 -11.56 -7.14 10.66
N ALA A 55 -11.66 -7.91 9.57
CA ALA A 55 -12.24 -7.46 8.30
C ALA A 55 -13.69 -6.94 8.47
N ASN A 56 -14.46 -7.54 9.37
CA ASN A 56 -15.83 -7.10 9.69
C ASN A 56 -15.90 -5.74 10.40
N LYS A 57 -14.77 -5.21 10.92
CA LYS A 57 -14.68 -3.91 11.60
C LYS A 57 -14.28 -2.76 10.68
N ALA A 58 -14.05 -3.00 9.38
CA ALA A 58 -13.59 -1.99 8.43
C ALA A 58 -14.54 -0.79 8.24
N HIS A 59 -15.77 -0.85 8.76
CA HIS A 59 -16.75 0.23 8.78
C HIS A 59 -16.52 1.24 9.92
N LEU A 60 -15.65 0.92 10.88
CA LEU A 60 -15.35 1.78 12.01
C LEU A 60 -14.12 2.64 11.71
N TYR A 61 -14.18 3.91 12.13
CA TYR A 61 -12.98 4.71 12.23
C TYR A 61 -11.99 4.08 13.23
N PRO A 62 -10.68 4.22 13.01
CA PRO A 62 -9.69 3.80 14.01
C PRO A 62 -9.80 4.64 15.28
N ASP A 63 -9.22 4.14 16.37
CA ASP A 63 -8.94 4.98 17.52
C ASP A 63 -7.93 6.08 17.13
N ASP A 64 -8.35 7.34 17.22
CA ASP A 64 -7.56 8.52 16.86
C ASP A 64 -6.31 8.67 17.75
N SER A 65 -6.35 8.13 18.97
CA SER A 65 -5.20 8.17 19.87
C SER A 65 -4.08 7.23 19.39
N MET A 66 -4.43 6.14 18.69
CA MET A 66 -3.54 5.05 18.28
C MET A 66 -2.70 4.49 19.43
N ILE A 67 -3.27 4.44 20.64
CA ILE A 67 -2.50 4.16 21.86
C ILE A 67 -1.83 2.78 21.83
N GLU A 68 -2.52 1.76 21.31
CA GLU A 68 -1.98 0.40 21.21
C GLU A 68 -0.68 0.37 20.40
N LEU A 69 -0.70 0.89 19.16
CA LEU A 69 0.47 0.92 18.28
C LEU A 69 1.61 1.76 18.88
N LYS A 70 1.29 2.95 19.41
CA LYS A 70 2.29 3.84 20.02
C LYS A 70 2.95 3.18 21.23
N SER A 71 2.18 2.53 22.09
CA SER A 71 2.70 1.83 23.26
C SER A 71 3.57 0.65 22.89
N THR A 72 3.19 -0.16 21.90
CA THR A 72 4.03 -1.29 21.44
C THR A 72 5.34 -0.82 20.83
N LEU A 73 5.33 0.24 20.02
CA LEU A 73 6.57 0.82 19.45
C LEU A 73 7.48 1.45 20.53
N ALA A 74 6.91 1.96 21.62
CA ALA A 74 7.65 2.57 22.72
C ALA A 74 8.27 1.55 23.69
N GLN A 75 7.87 0.28 23.63
CA GLN A 75 8.50 -0.79 24.41
C GLN A 75 9.91 -1.06 23.88
N LYS A 76 10.91 -1.00 24.77
CA LYS A 76 12.30 -1.38 24.48
C LYS A 76 12.49 -2.89 24.53
#